data_AF-X1VD56-F1
#
_entry.id   AF-X1VD56-F1
#
_cell.length_a   1.000
_cell.length_b   1.000
_cell.length_c   1.000
_cell.angle_alpha   90.00
_cell.angle_beta   90.00
_cell.angle_gamma   90.00
#
_symmetry.space_group_name_H-M   'P 1'
#
loop_
_entity.id
_entity.type
_entity.pdbx_description
1 polymer ?
#
loop_
_entity_poly.entity_id
_entity_poly.type
_entity_poly.pdbx_seq_one_letter_code
_entity_poly.pdbx_strand_id
1 'polypeptide(L)'
;YLALFHFQQSAEKALKAYLYQITSSQEVFFTHSIYELIETLCKDDADFKKIEHTAKLDQYYIPTRYPNGLPGGVPSRFFKDEKEVQEAMELTKMVIDMVKQKMGVVDLE
;
A
#
# COMPACT_ATOMS: atom_id res chain seq x y z
N TYR A 1 8.10 2.74 13.15
CA TYR A 1 7.16 1.59 13.02
C TYR A 1 5.74 2.00 12.62
N LEU A 2 5.03 2.86 13.39
CA LEU A 2 3.60 3.13 13.16
C LEU A 2 3.33 3.82 11.82
N ALA A 3 4.19 4.78 11.43
CA ALA A 3 4.12 5.42 10.11
C ALA A 3 4.21 4.39 8.97
N LEU A 4 5.16 3.46 9.03
CA LEU A 4 5.33 2.39 8.03
C LEU A 4 4.07 1.52 7.89
N PHE A 5 3.44 1.15 9.01
CA PHE A 5 2.17 0.42 8.98
C PHE A 5 1.06 1.25 8.30
N HIS A 6 0.94 2.53 8.64
CA HIS A 6 -0.06 3.40 8.03
C HIS A 6 0.19 3.69 6.55
N PHE A 7 1.44 3.71 6.10
CA PHE A 7 1.79 3.82 4.69
C PHE A 7 1.32 2.61 3.89
N GLN A 8 1.61 1.39 4.38
CA GLN A 8 1.07 0.17 3.78
C GLN A 8 -0.47 0.18 3.77
N GLN A 9 -1.12 0.53 4.89
CA GLN A 9 -2.58 0.58 4.95
C GLN A 9 -3.19 1.64 4.03
N SER A 10 -2.56 2.81 3.91
CA SER A 10 -3.05 3.89 3.04
C SER A 10 -2.98 3.48 1.57
N ALA A 11 -1.87 2.85 1.15
CA ALA A 11 -1.74 2.29 -0.19
C ALA A 11 -2.78 1.18 -0.45
N GLU A 12 -2.97 0.24 0.49
CA GLU A 12 -3.99 -0.81 0.39
C GLU A 12 -5.39 -0.21 0.19
N LYS A 13 -5.77 0.79 0.99
CA LYS A 13 -7.11 1.40 0.90
C LYS A 13 -7.30 2.22 -0.36
N ALA A 14 -6.27 2.92 -0.85
CA ALA A 14 -6.34 3.64 -2.11
C ALA A 14 -6.62 2.68 -3.28
N LEU A 15 -5.86 1.58 -3.39
CA LEU A 15 -6.09 0.58 -4.45
C LEU A 15 -7.47 -0.06 -4.35
N LYS A 16 -7.90 -0.42 -3.13
CA LYS A 16 -9.25 -0.94 -2.89
C LYS A 16 -10.35 0.05 -3.23
N ALA A 17 -10.13 1.35 -3.06
CA ALA A 17 -11.12 2.37 -3.44
C ALA A 17 -11.35 2.39 -4.96
N TYR A 18 -10.28 2.31 -5.75
CA TYR A 18 -10.42 2.20 -7.21
C TYR A 18 -11.07 0.87 -7.63
N LEU A 19 -10.67 -0.25 -7.02
CA LEU A 19 -11.32 -1.54 -7.24
C LEU A 19 -12.81 -1.48 -6.95
N TYR A 20 -13.22 -0.87 -5.83
CA TYR A 20 -14.63 -0.68 -5.47
C TYR A 20 -15.43 0.07 -6.54
N GLN A 21 -14.80 0.96 -7.29
CA GLN A 21 -15.44 1.70 -8.38
C GLN A 21 -15.63 0.83 -9.64
N ILE A 22 -14.71 -0.08 -9.93
CA ILE A 22 -14.68 -0.82 -11.21
C ILE A 22 -15.17 -2.28 -11.13
N THR A 23 -15.23 -2.87 -9.93
CA THR A 23 -15.58 -4.28 -9.75
C THR A 23 -16.85 -4.51 -8.96
N SER A 24 -17.59 -5.57 -9.31
CA SER A 24 -18.72 -6.09 -8.53
C SER A 24 -18.32 -7.22 -7.58
N SER A 25 -17.07 -7.71 -7.65
CA SER A 25 -16.60 -8.81 -6.81
C SER A 25 -16.19 -8.33 -5.41
N GLN A 26 -16.61 -9.07 -4.38
CA GLN A 26 -16.20 -8.80 -3.01
C GLN A 26 -14.86 -9.45 -2.63
N GLU A 27 -14.32 -10.33 -3.48
CA GLU A 27 -13.14 -11.13 -3.14
C GLU A 27 -11.88 -10.26 -2.98
N VAL A 28 -11.80 -9.15 -3.72
CA VAL A 28 -10.68 -8.20 -3.66
C VAL A 28 -10.52 -7.52 -2.28
N PHE A 29 -11.54 -7.61 -1.41
CA PHE A 29 -11.48 -7.01 -0.07
C PHE A 29 -10.73 -7.85 0.96
N PHE A 30 -10.50 -9.15 0.70
CA PHE A 30 -9.90 -10.06 1.69
C PHE A 30 -8.37 -10.08 1.70
N THR A 31 -7.72 -9.64 0.62
CA THR A 31 -6.24 -9.54 0.60
C THR A 31 -5.74 -8.23 1.23
N HIS A 32 -4.57 -8.30 1.85
CA HIS A 32 -3.82 -7.14 2.32
C HIS A 32 -2.56 -6.88 1.48
N SER A 33 -2.32 -7.70 0.45
CA SER A 33 -1.15 -7.57 -0.40
C SER A 33 -1.37 -6.49 -1.45
N ILE A 34 -0.53 -5.45 -1.41
CA ILE A 34 -0.45 -4.41 -2.44
C ILE A 34 -0.07 -5.03 -3.78
N TYR A 35 0.81 -6.04 -3.79
CA TYR A 35 1.16 -6.77 -5.01
C TYR A 35 -0.08 -7.40 -5.67
N GLU A 36 -0.87 -8.18 -4.92
CA GLU A 36 -2.05 -8.85 -5.48
C GLU A 36 -3.13 -7.84 -5.94
N LEU A 37 -3.28 -6.72 -5.22
CA LEU A 37 -4.18 -5.65 -5.61
C LEU A 37 -3.73 -4.98 -6.92
N ILE A 38 -2.44 -4.68 -7.07
CA ILE A 38 -1.88 -4.11 -8.30
C ILE A 38 -2.04 -5.09 -9.46
N GLU A 39 -1.67 -6.37 -9.29
CA GLU A 39 -1.80 -7.38 -10.34
C GLU A 39 -3.27 -7.61 -10.75
N THR A 40 -4.21 -7.45 -9.81
CA THR A 40 -5.64 -7.48 -10.14
C THR A 40 -6.02 -6.27 -11.00
N LEU A 41 -5.60 -5.07 -10.62
CA LEU A 41 -5.89 -3.84 -11.36
C LEU A 41 -5.23 -3.80 -12.75
N CYS A 42 -4.03 -4.36 -12.89
CA CYS A 42 -3.32 -4.47 -14.16
C CYS A 42 -4.08 -5.26 -15.23
N LYS A 43 -5.04 -6.12 -14.85
CA LYS A 43 -5.87 -6.88 -15.80
C LYS A 43 -6.79 -5.96 -16.61
N ASP A 44 -7.27 -4.89 -15.99
CA ASP A 44 -8.18 -3.93 -16.61
C ASP A 44 -7.44 -2.66 -17.06
N ASP A 45 -6.37 -2.28 -16.36
CA ASP A 45 -5.61 -1.06 -16.61
C ASP A 45 -4.10 -1.26 -16.41
N ALA A 46 -3.37 -1.43 -17.51
CA ALA A 46 -1.93 -1.70 -17.50
C ALA A 46 -1.08 -0.57 -16.91
N ASP A 47 -1.60 0.65 -16.73
CA ASP A 47 -0.84 1.73 -16.11
C ASP A 47 -0.47 1.44 -14.65
N PHE A 48 -1.24 0.61 -13.96
CA PHE A 48 -0.92 0.19 -12.59
C PHE A 48 0.43 -0.56 -12.50
N LYS A 49 0.92 -1.12 -13.62
CA LYS A 49 2.25 -1.75 -13.66
C LYS A 49 3.37 -0.76 -13.36
N LYS A 50 3.17 0.54 -13.66
CA LYS A 50 4.16 1.61 -13.38
C LYS A 50 4.45 1.75 -11.88
N ILE A 51 3.51 1.37 -11.01
CA ILE A 51 3.65 1.43 -9.56
C ILE A 51 3.86 0.06 -8.92
N GLU A 52 4.12 -1.01 -9.68
CA GLU A 52 4.31 -2.36 -9.12
C GLU A 52 5.40 -2.42 -8.04
N HIS A 53 6.48 -1.66 -8.21
CA HIS A 53 7.58 -1.58 -7.24
C HIS A 53 7.15 -1.07 -5.86
N THR A 54 5.99 -0.39 -5.74
CA THR A 54 5.42 0.03 -4.46
C THR A 54 4.93 -1.13 -3.60
N ALA A 55 4.78 -2.34 -4.17
CA ALA A 55 4.49 -3.57 -3.42
C ALA A 55 5.52 -3.90 -2.33
N LYS A 56 6.72 -3.28 -2.37
CA LYS A 56 7.69 -3.30 -1.26
C LYS A 56 7.06 -2.90 0.08
N LEU A 57 5.99 -2.09 0.07
CA LEU A 57 5.21 -1.71 1.26
C LEU A 57 4.60 -2.91 2.01
N ASP A 58 4.37 -4.07 1.36
CA ASP A 58 3.82 -5.28 1.99
C ASP A 58 4.69 -5.78 3.16
N GLN A 59 5.99 -5.50 3.12
CA GLN A 59 6.90 -5.84 4.23
C GLN A 59 6.52 -5.14 5.55
N TYR A 60 5.71 -4.09 5.50
CA TYR A 60 5.28 -3.33 6.66
C TYR A 60 3.92 -3.76 7.21
N TYR A 61 3.25 -4.75 6.60
CA TYR A 61 1.92 -5.18 7.05
C TYR A 61 1.96 -5.97 8.37
N ILE A 62 2.76 -7.04 8.47
CA ILE A 62 2.84 -7.90 9.67
C ILE A 62 3.95 -7.46 10.64
N PRO A 63 5.22 -7.31 10.19
CA PRO A 63 6.36 -7.13 11.09
C PRO A 63 6.30 -5.85 11.92
N THR A 64 5.61 -4.81 11.44
CA THR A 64 5.47 -3.53 12.18
C THR A 64 4.49 -3.64 13.37
N ARG A 65 3.68 -4.70 13.45
CA ARG A 65 2.64 -4.85 14.48
C ARG A 65 2.92 -5.96 15.47
N TYR A 66 3.46 -7.08 15.00
CA TYR A 66 3.59 -8.28 15.82
C TYR A 66 5.06 -8.61 16.11
N PRO A 67 5.46 -8.75 17.38
CA PRO A 67 6.83 -9.12 17.74
C PRO A 67 7.31 -10.44 17.12
N ASN A 68 6.41 -11.40 16.88
CA ASN A 68 6.73 -12.67 16.22
C ASN A 68 7.02 -12.53 14.71
N GLY A 69 6.82 -11.33 14.13
CA GLY A 69 7.27 -11.00 12.77
C GLY A 69 8.75 -10.64 12.69
N LEU A 70 9.48 -10.63 13.82
CA LEU A 70 10.92 -10.36 13.89
C LEU A 70 11.64 -11.57 14.54
N PRO A 71 12.93 -11.81 14.22
CA PRO A 71 13.74 -12.81 14.92
C PRO A 71 13.88 -12.55 16.43
N GLY A 72 13.64 -11.31 16.88
CA GLY A 72 13.60 -10.92 18.28
C GLY A 72 13.31 -9.43 18.47
N GLY A 73 12.96 -9.04 19.70
CA GLY A 73 12.63 -7.66 20.06
C GLY A 73 11.18 -7.29 19.80
N VAL A 74 10.90 -5.98 19.67
CA VAL A 74 9.56 -5.44 19.40
C VAL A 74 9.61 -4.43 18.26
N PRO A 75 8.54 -4.29 17.45
CA PRO A 75 8.56 -3.44 16.27
C PRO A 75 8.95 -1.98 16.55
N SER A 76 8.51 -1.41 17.66
CA SER A 76 8.84 -0.04 18.08
C SER A 76 10.32 0.18 18.38
N ARG A 77 11.09 -0.90 18.64
CA ARG A 77 12.54 -0.83 18.88
C ARG A 77 13.36 -1.15 17.64
N PHE A 78 12.79 -1.87 16.68
CA PHE A 78 13.45 -2.29 15.43
C PHE A 78 13.30 -1.23 14.33
N PHE A 79 12.06 -0.82 14.02
CA PHE A 79 11.77 0.13 12.94
C PHE A 79 11.98 1.58 13.39
N LYS A 80 13.22 2.04 13.30
CA LYS A 80 13.69 3.37 13.71
C LYS A 80 14.34 4.19 12.59
N ASP A 81 14.55 3.60 11.40
CA ASP A 81 15.23 4.29 10.31
C ASP A 81 14.31 5.33 9.67
N GLU A 82 14.68 6.61 9.78
CA GLU A 82 13.92 7.71 9.17
C GLU A 82 13.95 7.66 7.64
N LYS A 83 15.02 7.16 7.03
CA LYS A 83 15.10 7.00 5.58
C LYS A 83 14.11 5.96 5.08
N GLU A 84 13.97 4.86 5.83
CA GLU A 84 12.96 3.84 5.54
C GLU A 84 11.54 4.42 5.60
N VAL A 85 11.26 5.29 6.56
CA VAL A 85 9.96 5.99 6.68
C VAL A 85 9.74 6.92 5.49
N GLN A 86 10.76 7.67 5.08
CA GLN A 86 10.69 8.58 3.93
C GLN A 86 10.45 7.82 2.62
N GLU A 87 11.19 6.73 2.36
CA GLU A 87 10.97 5.87 1.19
C GLU A 87 9.54 5.30 1.16
N ALA A 88 9.06 4.79 2.29
CA ALA A 88 7.70 4.24 2.37
C ALA A 88 6.61 5.31 2.12
N MET A 89 6.84 6.54 2.59
CA MET A 89 5.95 7.67 2.33
C MET A 89 5.89 7.99 0.83
N GLU A 90 7.03 8.03 0.15
CA GLU A 90 7.12 8.32 -1.28
C GLU A 90 6.42 7.23 -2.12
N LEU A 91 6.65 5.95 -1.80
CA LEU A 91 5.95 4.84 -2.46
C LEU A 91 4.43 4.94 -2.25
N THR A 92 3.98 5.27 -1.04
CA THR A 92 2.56 5.44 -0.74
C THR A 92 1.95 6.59 -1.52
N LYS A 93 2.69 7.71 -1.64
CA LYS A 93 2.28 8.86 -2.45
C LYS A 93 2.11 8.46 -3.92
N MET A 94 3.02 7.68 -4.49
CA MET A 94 2.88 7.19 -5.87
C MET A 94 1.61 6.37 -6.08
N VAL A 95 1.25 5.50 -5.12
CA VAL A 95 0.00 4.72 -5.16
C VAL A 95 -1.22 5.65 -5.12
N ILE A 96 -1.25 6.58 -4.17
CA ILE A 96 -2.38 7.51 -4.00
C ILE A 96 -2.53 8.42 -5.22
N ASP A 97 -1.44 8.96 -5.75
CA ASP A 97 -1.46 9.86 -6.91
C ASP A 97 -1.93 9.11 -8.17
N MET A 98 -1.48 7.86 -8.37
CA MET A 98 -2.00 6.98 -9.43
C MET A 98 -3.52 6.77 -9.29
N VAL A 99 -3.99 6.41 -8.09
CA VAL A 99 -5.42 6.18 -7.84
C VAL A 99 -6.24 7.45 -8.07
N LYS A 100 -5.80 8.60 -7.55
CA LYS A 100 -6.47 9.89 -7.77
C LYS A 100 -6.58 10.22 -9.25
N GLN A 101 -5.48 10.04 -10.00
CA GLN A 101 -5.47 10.24 -11.45
C GLN A 101 -6.51 9.36 -12.14
N LYS A 102 -6.60 8.08 -11.78
CA LYS A 102 -7.55 7.12 -12.37
C LYS A 102 -9.00 7.38 -11.98
N MET A 103 -9.23 7.90 -10.77
CA MET A 103 -10.55 8.26 -10.27
C MET A 103 -11.00 9.67 -10.70
N GLY A 104 -10.13 10.48 -11.32
CA GLY A 104 -10.42 11.86 -11.69
C GLY A 104 -10.63 12.80 -10.48
N VAL A 105 -10.02 12.47 -9.33
CA VAL A 105 -10.11 13.29 -8.11
C VAL A 105 -9.07 14.40 -8.18
N VAL A 106 -9.52 15.64 -8.06
CA VAL A 106 -8.65 16.82 -7.95
C VAL A 106 -8.46 17.15 -6.47
N ASP A 107 -7.25 17.49 -6.06
CA ASP A 107 -6.99 17.95 -4.70
C ASP A 107 -7.76 19.26 -4.45
N LEU A 108 -8.52 19.30 -3.36
CA LEU A 108 -9.14 20.52 -2.87
C LEU A 108 -8.03 21.38 -2.27
N GLU A 109 -7.78 22.54 -2.87
CA GLU A 109 -6.89 23.59 -2.34
C GLU A 109 -7.34 24.10 -0.96
#